data_AF-A0A1B1AK85-F1
#
_entry.id   AF-A0A1B1AK85-F1
#
_cell.length_a   1.000
_cell.length_b   1.000
_cell.length_c   1.000
_cell.angle_alpha   90.00
_cell.angle_beta   90.00
_cell.angle_gamma   90.00
#
_symmetry.space_group_name_H-M   'P 1'
#
loop_
_entity.id
_entity.type
_entity.pdbx_description
1 polymer ?
#
loop_
_entity_poly.entity_id
_entity_poly.type
_entity_poly.pdbx_seq_one_letter_code
_entity_poly.pdbx_strand_id
1 'polypeptide(L)'
;MSDDPKLKQATGEVGAYLLAQYRDERKRLRAADAASALGGLAGIFAQIQARAMMQSGAIKQTETTLAEVTTQTGERYYFGDAINAVLLDGAREAPSFWNLAGGAARDAKIGDKIDVLEIAKRATRDVGSPKFGQPLVVGRYKLSETPLQAVRAHGPWFLARFLEMGLEPPKLMWVFGSVAQSFAPFAAGEVKDLQPDVSVMRVDLVRIYMEAAVPMSKMDLRTVGMAIEP
;
A
#
# COMPACT_ATOMS: atom_id res chain seq x y z
N MET A 1 -11.99 -7.20 -14.81
CA MET A 1 -10.66 -6.63 -15.13
C MET A 1 -10.90 -5.46 -16.08
N SER A 2 -10.40 -4.27 -15.75
CA SER A 2 -10.49 -3.11 -16.66
C SER A 2 -9.78 -3.41 -17.97
N ASP A 3 -10.34 -2.98 -19.10
CA ASP A 3 -9.72 -3.14 -20.42
C ASP A 3 -8.64 -2.12 -20.76
N ASP A 4 -8.34 -1.22 -19.82
CA ASP A 4 -7.27 -0.23 -19.96
C ASP A 4 -5.88 -0.90 -20.07
N PRO A 5 -5.21 -0.78 -21.23
CA PRO A 5 -3.89 -1.37 -21.46
C PRO A 5 -2.81 -0.85 -20.50
N LYS A 6 -2.84 0.43 -20.13
CA LYS A 6 -1.85 1.03 -19.22
C LYS A 6 -2.00 0.48 -17.81
N LEU A 7 -3.25 0.30 -17.37
CA LEU A 7 -3.54 -0.32 -16.07
C LEU A 7 -3.08 -1.78 -16.03
N LYS A 8 -3.33 -2.56 -17.10
CA LYS A 8 -2.83 -3.95 -17.21
C LYS A 8 -1.29 -3.98 -17.18
N GLN A 9 -0.64 -3.10 -17.93
CA GLN A 9 0.82 -2.99 -17.96
C GLN A 9 1.40 -2.64 -16.58
N ALA A 10 0.89 -1.58 -15.93
CA ALA A 10 1.36 -1.15 -14.61
C ALA A 10 1.15 -2.24 -13.54
N THR A 11 0.00 -2.93 -13.58
CA THR A 11 -0.28 -4.07 -12.67
C THR A 11 0.72 -5.20 -12.87
N GLY A 12 1.00 -5.57 -14.13
CA GLY A 12 1.99 -6.59 -14.46
C GLY A 12 3.39 -6.21 -14.00
N GLU A 13 3.78 -4.95 -14.20
CA GLU A 13 5.11 -4.44 -13.85
C GLU A 13 5.34 -4.42 -12.34
N VAL A 14 4.37 -3.91 -11.55
CA VAL A 14 4.45 -3.94 -10.08
C VAL A 14 4.52 -5.37 -9.55
N GLY A 15 3.65 -6.26 -10.04
CA GLY A 15 3.66 -7.66 -9.63
C GLY A 15 4.99 -8.37 -9.95
N ALA A 16 5.48 -8.22 -11.19
CA ALA A 16 6.75 -8.82 -11.61
C ALA A 16 7.94 -8.26 -10.82
N TYR A 17 7.97 -6.95 -10.58
CA TYR A 17 9.02 -6.30 -9.80
C TYR A 17 9.08 -6.86 -8.38
N LEU A 18 7.94 -6.95 -7.67
CA LEU A 18 7.91 -7.48 -6.31
C LEU A 18 8.34 -8.96 -6.26
N LEU A 19 7.88 -9.77 -7.21
CA LEU A 19 8.27 -11.18 -7.29
C LEU A 19 9.75 -11.39 -7.62
N ALA A 20 10.40 -10.43 -8.29
CA ALA A 20 11.83 -10.45 -8.55
C ALA A 20 12.64 -9.98 -7.33
N GLN A 21 12.26 -8.84 -6.76
CA GLN A 21 13.00 -8.15 -5.70
C GLN A 21 12.98 -8.89 -4.36
N TYR A 22 11.88 -9.58 -4.04
CA TYR A 22 11.70 -10.24 -2.76
C TYR A 22 12.07 -11.71 -2.78
N ARG A 23 12.97 -12.13 -3.67
CA ARG A 23 13.55 -13.49 -3.61
C ARG A 23 14.70 -13.55 -2.61
N ASP A 24 14.75 -14.62 -1.83
CA ASP A 24 15.92 -14.96 -1.01
C ASP A 24 17.02 -15.60 -1.86
N GLU A 25 18.18 -15.87 -1.26
CA GLU A 25 19.32 -16.52 -1.92
C GLU A 25 18.97 -17.90 -2.50
N ARG A 26 17.95 -18.56 -1.95
CA ARG A 26 17.43 -19.86 -2.40
C ARG A 26 16.31 -19.71 -3.43
N LYS A 27 16.10 -18.50 -3.96
CA LYS A 27 15.06 -18.13 -4.92
C LYS A 27 13.63 -18.30 -4.41
N ARG A 28 13.43 -18.47 -3.09
CA ARG A 28 12.12 -18.50 -2.45
C ARG A 28 11.62 -17.08 -2.25
N LEU A 29 10.31 -16.90 -2.27
CA LEU A 29 9.69 -15.60 -2.07
C LEU A 29 9.65 -15.26 -0.57
N ARG A 30 10.27 -14.14 -0.16
CA ARG A 30 10.10 -13.51 1.16
C ARG A 30 8.70 -12.89 1.23
N ALA A 31 7.70 -13.73 1.46
CA ALA A 31 6.31 -13.39 1.19
C ALA A 31 5.77 -12.28 2.10
N ALA A 32 6.16 -12.31 3.38
CA ALA A 32 5.76 -11.27 4.34
C ALA A 32 6.41 -9.91 4.03
N ASP A 33 7.69 -9.89 3.65
CA ASP A 33 8.40 -8.67 3.24
C ASP A 33 7.77 -8.05 2.00
N ALA A 34 7.55 -8.86 0.95
CA ALA A 34 6.89 -8.42 -0.27
C ALA A 34 5.49 -7.87 -0.01
N ALA A 35 4.74 -8.50 0.91
CA ALA A 35 3.43 -8.03 1.28
C ALA A 35 3.46 -6.70 2.05
N SER A 36 4.38 -6.58 3.01
CA SER A 36 4.62 -5.35 3.77
C SER A 36 5.01 -4.20 2.83
N ALA A 37 5.90 -4.46 1.88
CA ALA A 37 6.32 -3.52 0.86
C ALA A 37 5.17 -3.10 -0.07
N LEU A 38 4.39 -4.07 -0.57
CA LEU A 38 3.22 -3.79 -1.40
C LEU A 38 2.21 -2.90 -0.68
N GLY A 39 1.92 -3.19 0.59
CA GLY A 39 1.05 -2.36 1.43
C GLY A 39 1.64 -0.95 1.61
N GLY A 40 2.92 -0.84 1.95
CA GLY A 40 3.58 0.45 2.14
C GLY A 40 3.56 1.31 0.87
N LEU A 41 3.83 0.71 -0.29
CA LEU A 41 3.73 1.35 -1.59
C LEU A 41 2.30 1.79 -1.88
N ALA A 42 1.30 0.93 -1.67
CA ALA A 42 -0.10 1.30 -1.83
C ALA A 42 -0.46 2.51 -0.94
N GLY A 43 0.03 2.54 0.30
CA GLY A 43 -0.13 3.66 1.22
C GLY A 43 0.40 4.98 0.65
N ILE A 44 1.68 5.04 0.30
CA ILE A 44 2.28 6.30 -0.18
C ILE A 44 1.66 6.76 -1.51
N PHE A 45 1.33 5.83 -2.41
CA PHE A 45 0.67 6.15 -3.68
C PHE A 45 -0.80 6.52 -3.50
N ALA A 46 -1.47 6.09 -2.42
CA ALA A 46 -2.80 6.57 -2.07
C ALA A 46 -2.77 8.09 -1.81
N GLN A 47 -1.68 8.61 -1.21
CA GLN A 47 -1.53 10.06 -1.04
C GLN A 47 -1.38 10.78 -2.38
N ILE A 48 -0.64 10.22 -3.34
CA ILE A 48 -0.50 10.79 -4.69
C ILE A 48 -1.85 10.81 -5.41
N GLN A 49 -2.58 9.69 -5.37
CA GLN A 49 -3.92 9.59 -5.92
C GLN A 49 -4.88 10.59 -5.27
N ALA A 50 -4.87 10.71 -3.94
CA ALA A 50 -5.69 11.65 -3.20
C ALA A 50 -5.42 13.11 -3.61
N ARG A 51 -4.14 13.50 -3.70
CA ARG A 51 -3.74 14.85 -4.16
C ARG A 51 -4.22 15.13 -5.58
N ALA A 52 -4.08 14.17 -6.50
CA ALA A 52 -4.56 14.32 -7.87
C ALA A 52 -6.10 14.44 -7.94
N MET A 53 -6.82 13.67 -7.14
CA MET A 53 -8.29 13.75 -7.06
C MET A 53 -8.77 15.08 -6.44
N MET A 54 -8.02 15.65 -5.50
CA MET A 54 -8.29 16.99 -4.99
C MET A 54 -8.03 18.08 -6.04
N GLN A 55 -6.97 17.94 -6.83
CA GLN A 55 -6.63 18.89 -7.90
C GLN A 55 -7.64 18.87 -9.04
N SER A 56 -8.16 17.70 -9.40
CA SER A 56 -9.20 17.58 -10.44
C SER A 56 -10.60 17.99 -9.97
N GLY A 57 -10.78 18.28 -8.68
CA GLY A 57 -12.08 18.57 -8.07
C GLY A 57 -12.96 17.34 -7.82
N ALA A 58 -12.45 16.13 -8.06
CA ALA A 58 -13.16 14.89 -7.73
C ALA A 58 -13.37 14.71 -6.22
N ILE A 59 -12.46 15.26 -5.40
CA ILE A 59 -12.63 15.40 -3.95
C ILE A 59 -12.75 16.90 -3.64
N LYS A 60 -13.88 17.29 -3.03
CA LYS A 60 -14.10 18.68 -2.61
C LYS A 60 -13.10 19.03 -1.52
N GLN A 61 -12.37 20.13 -1.71
CA GLN A 61 -11.41 20.61 -0.73
C GLN A 61 -12.11 21.36 0.42
N THR A 62 -11.82 20.93 1.64
CA THR A 62 -12.18 21.52 2.93
C THR A 62 -10.93 21.56 3.82
N GLU A 63 -11.00 22.25 4.95
CA GLU A 63 -9.88 22.33 5.92
C GLU A 63 -9.44 20.94 6.44
N THR A 64 -10.33 19.95 6.45
CA THR A 64 -10.05 18.57 6.91
C THR A 64 -9.67 17.61 5.78
N THR A 65 -9.72 18.06 4.52
CA THR A 65 -9.53 17.17 3.37
C THR A 65 -8.10 16.62 3.31
N LEU A 66 -7.11 17.48 3.62
CA LEU A 66 -5.71 17.09 3.77
C LEU A 66 -5.00 18.01 4.77
N ALA A 67 -4.98 17.61 6.03
CA ALA A 67 -4.31 18.30 7.12
C ALA A 67 -2.84 17.87 7.23
N GLU A 68 -1.95 18.85 7.35
CA GLU A 68 -0.54 18.64 7.69
C GLU A 68 -0.38 18.65 9.22
N VAL A 69 0.32 17.65 9.75
CA VAL A 69 0.67 17.53 11.15
C VAL A 69 2.19 17.50 11.26
N THR A 70 2.75 18.45 12.00
CA THR A 70 4.18 18.55 12.25
C THR A 70 4.46 18.12 13.69
N THR A 71 5.38 17.18 13.86
CA THR A 71 5.83 16.74 15.18
C THR A 71 6.74 17.78 15.82
N GLN A 72 7.00 17.63 17.13
CA GLN A 72 7.93 18.49 17.85
C GLN A 72 9.37 18.41 17.29
N THR A 73 9.73 17.31 16.62
CA THR A 73 11.02 17.09 15.96
C THR A 73 11.06 17.64 14.53
N GLY A 74 9.97 18.23 14.03
CA GLY A 74 9.88 18.86 12.72
C GLY A 74 9.51 17.89 11.57
N GLU A 75 9.23 16.62 11.87
CA GLU A 75 8.75 15.65 10.88
C GLU A 75 7.29 15.97 10.50
N ARG A 76 7.00 15.95 9.19
CA ARG A 76 5.66 16.22 8.65
C ARG A 76 4.93 14.94 8.29
N TYR A 77 3.65 14.92 8.61
CA TYR A 77 2.71 13.86 8.28
C TYR A 77 1.41 14.45 7.71
N TYR A 78 0.71 13.69 6.89
CA TYR A 78 -0.53 14.10 6.24
C TYR A 78 -1.69 13.22 6.66
N PHE A 79 -2.81 13.85 7.02
CA PHE A 79 -4.05 13.21 7.44
C PHE A 79 -5.22 13.82 6.67
N GLY A 80 -6.37 13.15 6.65
CA GLY A 80 -7.60 13.75 6.17
C GLY A 80 -8.43 12.83 5.31
N ASP A 81 -9.62 13.33 4.98
CA ASP A 81 -10.66 12.57 4.30
C ASP A 81 -10.24 12.14 2.90
N ALA A 82 -9.38 12.90 2.22
CA ALA A 82 -8.92 12.53 0.89
C ALA A 82 -8.07 11.25 0.88
N ILE A 83 -7.20 11.08 1.88
CA ILE A 83 -6.39 9.85 2.00
C ILE A 83 -7.30 8.68 2.38
N ASN A 84 -8.25 8.89 3.30
CA ASN A 84 -9.19 7.86 3.73
C ASN A 84 -10.10 7.38 2.58
N ALA A 85 -10.56 8.30 1.73
CA ALA A 85 -11.38 7.98 0.57
C ALA A 85 -10.67 6.99 -0.39
N VAL A 86 -9.36 7.16 -0.57
CA VAL A 86 -8.55 6.32 -1.46
C VAL A 86 -8.10 5.01 -0.78
N LEU A 87 -7.82 5.04 0.51
CA LEU A 87 -7.25 3.88 1.21
C LEU A 87 -8.31 2.96 1.83
N LEU A 88 -9.40 3.52 2.36
CA LEU A 88 -10.38 2.84 3.22
C LEU A 88 -11.77 2.80 2.59
N ASP A 89 -12.32 3.95 2.25
CA ASP A 89 -13.76 4.06 1.98
C ASP A 89 -14.12 3.57 0.58
N GLY A 90 -13.50 4.19 -0.43
CA GLY A 90 -13.71 3.88 -1.84
C GLY A 90 -15.13 4.16 -2.34
N ALA A 91 -15.30 4.01 -3.64
CA ALA A 91 -16.60 3.98 -4.31
C ALA A 91 -16.64 2.80 -5.29
N ARG A 92 -17.83 2.45 -5.78
CA ARG A 92 -17.97 1.34 -6.74
C ARG A 92 -17.14 1.55 -8.01
N GLU A 93 -17.07 2.79 -8.46
CA GLU A 93 -16.35 3.21 -9.67
C GLU A 93 -14.86 3.49 -9.41
N ALA A 94 -14.50 3.76 -8.15
CA ALA A 94 -13.15 4.05 -7.68
C ALA A 94 -12.90 3.36 -6.33
N PRO A 95 -12.72 2.03 -6.32
CA PRO A 95 -12.56 1.27 -5.08
C PRO A 95 -11.29 1.68 -4.36
N SER A 96 -11.36 1.63 -3.02
CA SER A 96 -10.21 1.86 -2.18
C SER A 96 -9.22 0.70 -2.24
N PHE A 97 -8.00 0.93 -1.77
CA PHE A 97 -7.06 -0.17 -1.57
C PHE A 97 -7.65 -1.27 -0.68
N TRP A 98 -8.33 -0.90 0.42
CA TRP A 98 -9.00 -1.86 1.30
C TRP A 98 -10.05 -2.71 0.57
N ASN A 99 -10.91 -2.11 -0.26
CA ASN A 99 -11.93 -2.85 -1.01
C ASN A 99 -11.31 -3.91 -1.93
N LEU A 100 -10.16 -3.61 -2.54
CA LEU A 100 -9.47 -4.52 -3.46
C LEU A 100 -8.60 -5.55 -2.73
N ALA A 101 -7.78 -5.10 -1.78
CA ALA A 101 -6.87 -5.94 -1.02
C ALA A 101 -7.62 -6.96 -0.16
N GLY A 102 -8.80 -6.61 0.37
CA GLY A 102 -9.67 -7.53 1.11
C GLY A 102 -10.03 -8.80 0.30
N GLY A 103 -10.14 -8.68 -1.03
CA GLY A 103 -10.36 -9.82 -1.92
C GLY A 103 -9.25 -10.88 -1.89
N ALA A 104 -8.03 -10.51 -1.51
CA ALA A 104 -6.91 -11.45 -1.35
C ALA A 104 -7.19 -12.52 -0.29
N ALA A 105 -8.03 -12.20 0.71
CA ALA A 105 -8.43 -13.13 1.76
C ALA A 105 -9.29 -14.29 1.26
N ARG A 106 -10.04 -14.10 0.14
CA ARG A 106 -11.14 -14.99 -0.30
C ARG A 106 -12.15 -15.28 0.82
N ASP A 107 -12.42 -14.27 1.65
CA ASP A 107 -13.28 -14.37 2.82
C ASP A 107 -14.26 -13.19 2.84
N ALA A 108 -15.55 -13.50 2.68
CA ALA A 108 -16.60 -12.48 2.72
C ALA A 108 -16.73 -11.78 4.08
N LYS A 109 -16.20 -12.38 5.16
CA LYS A 109 -16.20 -11.84 6.52
C LYS A 109 -14.85 -11.24 6.92
N ILE A 110 -14.01 -10.86 5.96
CA ILE A 110 -12.68 -10.30 6.25
C ILE A 110 -12.77 -9.02 7.12
N GLY A 111 -13.84 -8.23 6.96
CA GLY A 111 -14.11 -7.05 7.79
C GLY A 111 -14.32 -7.36 9.27
N ASP A 112 -14.84 -8.54 9.62
CA ASP A 112 -15.00 -8.96 11.02
C ASP A 112 -13.66 -9.39 11.65
N LYS A 113 -12.66 -9.69 10.82
CA LYS A 113 -11.35 -10.23 11.23
C LYS A 113 -10.24 -9.19 11.27
N ILE A 114 -10.41 -8.10 10.54
CA ILE A 114 -9.42 -7.02 10.43
C ILE A 114 -10.11 -5.70 10.76
N ASP A 115 -9.86 -5.22 11.98
CA ASP A 115 -10.30 -3.89 12.41
C ASP A 115 -9.35 -2.84 11.84
N VAL A 116 -9.67 -2.34 10.64
CA VAL A 116 -8.88 -1.31 9.97
C VAL A 116 -8.95 0.04 10.70
N LEU A 117 -10.04 0.31 11.45
CA LEU A 117 -10.15 1.50 12.26
C LEU A 117 -9.17 1.46 13.43
N GLU A 118 -8.97 0.30 14.05
CA GLU A 118 -7.94 0.14 15.08
C GLU A 118 -6.53 0.26 14.52
N ILE A 119 -6.27 -0.26 13.31
CA ILE A 119 -4.99 -0.01 12.61
C ILE A 119 -4.78 1.51 12.42
N ALA A 120 -5.80 2.23 11.97
CA ALA A 120 -5.73 3.68 11.77
C ALA A 120 -5.50 4.44 13.08
N LYS A 121 -6.23 4.11 14.15
CA LYS A 121 -6.08 4.69 15.49
C LYS A 121 -4.67 4.48 16.03
N ARG A 122 -4.16 3.25 15.95
CA ARG A 122 -2.78 2.93 16.36
C ARG A 122 -1.77 3.72 15.54
N ALA A 123 -1.88 3.69 14.22
CA ALA A 123 -0.97 4.41 13.35
C ALA A 123 -0.95 5.92 13.66
N THR A 124 -2.10 6.50 14.01
CA THR A 124 -2.20 7.92 14.45
C THR A 124 -1.59 8.15 15.82
N ARG A 125 -1.82 7.26 16.79
CA ARG A 125 -1.22 7.35 18.13
C ARG A 125 0.30 7.28 18.08
N ASP A 126 0.84 6.45 17.19
CA ASP A 126 2.27 6.15 17.16
C ASP A 126 3.07 7.16 16.31
N VAL A 127 2.42 8.17 15.69
CA VAL A 127 3.07 9.24 14.88
C VAL A 127 4.20 9.91 15.65
N GLY A 128 5.34 10.11 14.98
CA GLY A 128 6.54 10.69 15.59
C GLY A 128 7.24 9.80 16.61
N SER A 129 6.78 8.56 16.81
CA SER A 129 7.45 7.58 17.65
C SER A 129 8.21 6.55 16.80
N PRO A 130 9.22 5.85 17.37
CA PRO A 130 9.90 4.75 16.69
C PRO A 130 8.98 3.58 16.29
N LYS A 131 7.78 3.48 16.88
CA LYS A 131 6.80 2.44 16.56
C LYS A 131 5.96 2.77 15.32
N PHE A 132 6.00 4.01 14.85
CA PHE A 132 5.25 4.42 13.67
C PHE A 132 5.63 3.56 12.46
N GLY A 133 4.63 3.04 11.75
CA GLY A 133 4.87 2.27 10.54
C GLY A 133 5.44 0.87 10.77
N GLN A 134 5.53 0.39 12.02
CA GLN A 134 5.90 -1.00 12.30
C GLN A 134 4.65 -1.89 12.24
N PRO A 135 4.54 -2.81 11.26
CA PRO A 135 3.37 -3.65 11.16
C PRO A 135 3.23 -4.57 12.38
N LEU A 136 2.04 -4.65 12.96
CA LEU A 136 1.74 -5.64 13.99
C LEU A 136 1.49 -7.01 13.33
N VAL A 137 2.56 -7.63 12.84
CA VAL A 137 2.51 -8.98 12.28
C VAL A 137 2.49 -10.03 13.39
N VAL A 138 1.78 -11.13 13.13
CA VAL A 138 1.89 -12.32 13.98
C VAL A 138 3.36 -12.75 13.98
N GLY A 139 3.94 -13.00 15.16
CA GLY A 139 5.40 -13.25 15.32
C GLY A 139 5.98 -14.40 14.50
N ARG A 140 5.14 -15.18 13.82
CA ARG A 140 5.53 -16.17 12.79
C ARG A 140 6.10 -15.55 11.51
N TYR A 141 5.75 -14.30 11.19
CA TYR A 141 6.25 -13.59 10.01
C TYR A 141 7.36 -12.64 10.46
N LYS A 142 8.59 -12.92 10.06
CA LYS A 142 9.72 -12.03 10.33
C LYS A 142 9.88 -11.11 9.13
N LEU A 143 9.65 -9.82 9.36
CA LEU A 143 9.99 -8.80 8.37
C LEU A 143 11.48 -8.49 8.47
N SER A 144 12.19 -8.58 7.36
CA SER A 144 13.60 -8.19 7.25
C SER A 144 13.78 -6.69 6.99
N GLU A 145 12.71 -6.01 6.56
CA GLU A 145 12.67 -4.56 6.43
C GLU A 145 11.31 -3.97 6.86
N THR A 146 11.32 -2.68 7.16
CA THR A 146 10.12 -1.90 7.46
C THR A 146 9.42 -1.45 6.18
N PRO A 147 8.09 -1.20 6.22
CA PRO A 147 7.37 -0.56 5.11
C PRO A 147 8.03 0.73 4.62
N LEU A 148 8.58 1.54 5.53
CA LEU A 148 9.25 2.79 5.18
C LEU A 148 10.53 2.56 4.39
N GLN A 149 11.32 1.54 4.74
CA GLN A 149 12.51 1.17 3.98
C GLN A 149 12.15 0.72 2.57
N ALA A 150 11.12 -0.12 2.43
CA ALA A 150 10.63 -0.56 1.12
C ALA A 150 10.11 0.61 0.26
N VAL A 151 9.33 1.54 0.85
CA VAL A 151 8.85 2.74 0.16
C VAL A 151 10.01 3.61 -0.31
N ARG A 152 11.03 3.83 0.52
CA ARG A 152 12.23 4.59 0.12
C ARG A 152 13.02 3.91 -0.98
N ALA A 153 13.11 2.58 -0.95
CA ALA A 153 13.86 1.80 -1.93
C ALA A 153 13.15 1.74 -3.30
N HIS A 154 11.81 1.65 -3.32
CA HIS A 154 11.06 1.28 -4.52
C HIS A 154 10.10 2.36 -5.00
N GLY A 155 9.62 3.23 -4.11
CA GLY A 155 8.64 4.28 -4.40
C GLY A 155 9.07 5.24 -5.53
N PRO A 156 10.27 5.85 -5.46
CA PRO A 156 10.75 6.76 -6.52
C PRO A 156 10.82 6.10 -7.90
N TRP A 157 11.26 4.84 -7.94
CA TRP A 157 11.33 4.09 -9.20
C TRP A 157 9.93 3.86 -9.78
N PHE A 158 8.97 3.39 -8.98
CA PHE A 158 7.59 3.23 -9.43
C PHE A 158 6.93 4.54 -9.86
N LEU A 159 7.24 5.64 -9.17
CA LEU A 159 6.72 6.96 -9.52
C LEU A 159 7.20 7.37 -10.92
N ALA A 160 8.50 7.26 -11.19
CA ALA A 160 9.06 7.54 -12.52
C ALA A 160 8.41 6.65 -13.59
N ARG A 161 8.27 5.34 -13.31
CA ARG A 161 7.65 4.39 -14.25
C ARG A 161 6.18 4.70 -14.54
N PHE A 162 5.39 5.07 -13.53
CA PHE A 162 3.98 5.44 -13.76
C PHE A 162 3.85 6.76 -14.54
N LEU A 163 4.75 7.72 -14.31
CA LEU A 163 4.81 8.96 -15.10
C LEU A 163 5.18 8.68 -16.56
N GLU A 164 6.20 7.85 -16.82
CA GLU A 164 6.61 7.45 -18.17
C GLU A 164 5.49 6.73 -18.94
N MET A 165 4.70 5.89 -18.27
CA MET A 165 3.53 5.24 -18.86
C MET A 165 2.37 6.21 -19.12
N GLY A 166 2.40 7.40 -18.52
CA GLY A 166 1.25 8.30 -18.43
C GLY A 166 0.05 7.60 -17.79
N LEU A 167 0.30 6.89 -16.67
CA LEU A 167 -0.75 6.27 -15.87
C LEU A 167 -1.49 7.37 -15.10
N GLU A 168 -2.81 7.40 -15.22
CA GLU A 168 -3.62 8.37 -14.50
C GLU A 168 -3.63 8.08 -12.99
N PRO A 169 -3.31 9.06 -12.12
CA PRO A 169 -3.25 8.84 -10.68
C PRO A 169 -4.52 8.24 -10.04
N PRO A 170 -5.76 8.55 -10.49
CA PRO A 170 -6.97 7.89 -10.00
C PRO A 170 -7.01 6.36 -10.17
N LYS A 171 -6.10 5.78 -10.97
CA LYS A 171 -6.00 4.34 -11.22
C LYS A 171 -4.97 3.63 -10.33
N LEU A 172 -4.25 4.35 -9.45
CA LEU A 172 -3.17 3.75 -8.66
C LEU A 172 -3.68 2.66 -7.71
N MET A 173 -4.80 2.85 -7.02
CA MET A 173 -5.33 1.81 -6.12
C MET A 173 -5.82 0.58 -6.90
N TRP A 174 -6.29 0.74 -8.14
CA TRP A 174 -6.57 -0.39 -9.00
C TRP A 174 -5.31 -1.22 -9.29
N VAL A 175 -4.17 -0.57 -9.56
CA VAL A 175 -2.88 -1.25 -9.76
C VAL A 175 -2.52 -2.04 -8.50
N PHE A 176 -2.32 -1.35 -7.38
CA PHE A 176 -1.80 -1.98 -6.15
C PHE A 176 -2.78 -3.01 -5.57
N GLY A 177 -4.09 -2.73 -5.60
CA GLY A 177 -5.12 -3.66 -5.14
C GLY A 177 -5.25 -4.90 -6.03
N SER A 178 -5.06 -4.77 -7.35
CA SER A 178 -5.04 -5.92 -8.26
C SER A 178 -3.79 -6.78 -8.03
N VAL A 179 -2.64 -6.17 -7.78
CA VAL A 179 -1.41 -6.89 -7.41
C VAL A 179 -1.60 -7.60 -6.06
N ALA A 180 -2.23 -6.98 -5.07
CA ALA A 180 -2.49 -7.61 -3.77
C ALA A 180 -3.30 -8.91 -3.93
N GLN A 181 -4.32 -8.91 -4.79
CA GLN A 181 -5.13 -10.10 -5.05
C GLN A 181 -4.35 -11.19 -5.82
N SER A 182 -3.60 -10.79 -6.85
CA SER A 182 -2.86 -11.74 -7.70
C SER A 182 -1.59 -12.28 -7.01
N PHE A 183 -1.04 -11.55 -6.04
CA PHE A 183 0.10 -11.97 -5.22
C PHE A 183 -0.28 -13.03 -4.17
N ALA A 184 -1.53 -13.01 -3.70
CA ALA A 184 -1.97 -13.85 -2.58
C ALA A 184 -1.73 -15.37 -2.75
N PRO A 185 -1.97 -16.01 -3.93
CA PRO A 185 -1.64 -17.41 -4.13
C PRO A 185 -0.13 -17.71 -3.98
N PHE A 186 0.75 -16.80 -4.40
CA PHE A 186 2.20 -16.97 -4.24
C PHE A 186 2.59 -16.92 -2.76
N ALA A 187 2.08 -15.92 -2.03
CA ALA A 187 2.36 -15.77 -0.60
C ALA A 187 1.83 -16.93 0.25
N ALA A 188 0.67 -17.49 -0.14
CA ALA A 188 0.07 -18.64 0.53
C ALA A 188 0.78 -19.98 0.20
N GLY A 189 1.69 -20.00 -0.77
CA GLY A 189 2.35 -21.23 -1.24
C GLY A 189 1.46 -22.11 -2.13
N GLU A 190 0.43 -21.53 -2.74
CA GLU A 190 -0.50 -22.24 -3.63
C GLU A 190 0.06 -22.39 -5.06
N VAL A 191 1.12 -21.66 -5.40
CA VAL A 191 1.80 -21.70 -6.70
C VAL A 191 3.03 -22.61 -6.61
N LYS A 192 3.05 -23.70 -7.38
CA LYS A 192 4.13 -24.70 -7.31
C LYS A 192 5.49 -24.14 -7.72
N ASP A 193 5.53 -23.32 -8.77
CA ASP A 193 6.77 -22.83 -9.38
C ASP A 193 7.49 -21.73 -8.56
N LEU A 194 6.84 -21.22 -7.51
CA LEU A 194 7.41 -20.22 -6.62
C LEU A 194 6.94 -20.46 -5.19
N GLN A 195 7.80 -21.11 -4.40
CA GLN A 195 7.54 -21.34 -2.99
C GLN A 195 7.91 -20.12 -2.14
N PRO A 196 7.09 -19.75 -1.14
CA PRO A 196 7.47 -18.76 -0.16
C PRO A 196 8.51 -19.34 0.82
N ASP A 197 9.24 -18.45 1.48
CA ASP A 197 10.09 -18.78 2.61
C ASP A 197 9.28 -19.29 3.81
N VAL A 198 8.14 -18.64 4.06
CA VAL A 198 7.08 -19.00 5.01
C VAL A 198 5.73 -18.70 4.38
N SER A 199 4.85 -19.70 4.29
CA SER A 199 3.47 -19.47 3.82
C SER A 199 2.72 -18.51 4.73
N VAL A 200 2.16 -17.46 4.14
CA VAL A 200 1.36 -16.44 4.81
C VAL A 200 -0.12 -16.79 4.67
N MET A 201 -0.85 -16.83 5.78
CA MET A 201 -2.29 -17.02 5.73
C MET A 201 -2.93 -15.84 5.00
N ARG A 202 -3.90 -16.10 4.12
CA ARG A 202 -4.53 -15.04 3.30
C ARG A 202 -5.14 -13.91 4.13
N VAL A 203 -5.70 -14.19 5.31
CA VAL A 203 -6.19 -13.16 6.25
C VAL A 203 -5.05 -12.31 6.79
N ASP A 204 -3.94 -12.95 7.20
CA ASP A 204 -2.76 -12.24 7.70
C ASP A 204 -2.10 -11.42 6.60
N LEU A 205 -2.15 -11.87 5.36
CA LEU A 205 -1.66 -11.13 4.20
C LEU A 205 -2.38 -9.79 4.05
N VAL A 206 -3.73 -9.80 4.13
CA VAL A 206 -4.53 -8.58 4.11
C VAL A 206 -4.21 -7.68 5.30
N ARG A 207 -4.03 -8.26 6.49
CA ARG A 207 -3.61 -7.50 7.67
C ARG A 207 -2.26 -6.82 7.44
N ILE A 208 -1.25 -7.55 6.94
CA ILE A 208 0.07 -6.99 6.61
C ILE A 208 -0.06 -5.83 5.63
N TYR A 209 -0.87 -5.97 4.58
CA TYR A 209 -1.12 -4.87 3.63
C TYR A 209 -1.61 -3.61 4.33
N MET A 210 -2.63 -3.72 5.18
CA MET A 210 -3.25 -2.56 5.83
C MET A 210 -2.37 -1.97 6.94
N GLU A 211 -1.69 -2.82 7.71
CA GLU A 211 -0.71 -2.43 8.73
C GLU A 211 0.44 -1.60 8.14
N ALA A 212 0.82 -1.88 6.88
CA ALA A 212 1.82 -1.11 6.16
C ALA A 212 1.23 0.12 5.44
N ALA A 213 0.08 -0.01 4.78
CA ALA A 213 -0.48 1.05 3.95
C ALA A 213 -0.94 2.27 4.75
N VAL A 214 -1.62 2.05 5.87
CA VAL A 214 -2.21 3.12 6.70
C VAL A 214 -1.18 4.08 7.30
N PRO A 215 -0.04 3.64 7.85
CA PRO A 215 1.00 4.57 8.27
C PRO A 215 1.73 5.19 7.07
N MET A 216 2.03 4.43 6.01
CA MET A 216 2.79 4.96 4.87
C MET A 216 2.01 6.02 4.07
N SER A 217 0.67 5.97 4.07
CA SER A 217 -0.15 7.00 3.43
C SER A 217 -0.05 8.38 4.10
N LYS A 218 0.44 8.42 5.34
CA LYS A 218 0.61 9.65 6.12
C LYS A 218 2.00 10.27 5.94
N MET A 219 2.95 9.58 5.33
CA MET A 219 4.32 10.09 5.21
C MET A 219 4.40 11.28 4.25
N ASP A 220 5.30 12.23 4.52
CA ASP A 220 5.66 13.27 3.56
C ASP A 220 6.42 12.64 2.37
N LEU A 221 5.87 12.80 1.15
CA LEU A 221 6.45 12.32 -0.11
C LEU A 221 7.92 12.74 -0.28
N ARG A 222 8.31 13.93 0.21
CA ARG A 222 9.69 14.43 0.12
C ARG A 222 10.66 13.59 0.95
N THR A 223 10.22 13.09 2.10
CA THR A 223 11.04 12.28 3.02
C THR A 223 11.32 10.86 2.51
N VAL A 224 10.62 10.47 1.44
CA VAL A 224 10.78 9.18 0.77
C VAL A 224 11.27 9.31 -0.67
N GLY A 225 11.75 10.50 -1.06
CA GLY A 225 12.33 10.73 -2.39
C GLY A 225 11.32 10.77 -3.53
N MET A 226 10.03 10.97 -3.23
CA MET A 226 8.93 10.98 -4.19
C MET A 226 8.37 12.40 -4.40
N ALA A 227 9.22 13.42 -4.28
CA ALA A 227 8.78 14.79 -4.49
C ALA A 227 8.39 14.98 -5.97
N ILE A 228 7.11 15.24 -6.19
CA ILE A 228 6.61 15.74 -7.47
C ILE A 228 6.68 17.26 -7.33
N GLU A 229 7.59 17.92 -8.06
CA GLU A 229 7.60 19.38 -8.11
C GLU A 229 6.25 19.87 -8.65
N PRO A 230 5.65 20.91 -8.05
CA PRO A 230 4.36 21.45 -8.47
C PRO A 230 4.37 22.03 -9.89
#